data_AF-A0A495JHR4-F1
#
_entry.id   AF-A0A495JHR4-F1
#
_cell.length_a   1.000
_cell.length_b   1.000
_cell.length_c   1.000
_cell.angle_alpha   90.00
_cell.angle_beta   90.00
_cell.angle_gamma   90.00
#
_symmetry.space_group_name_H-M   'P 1'
#
loop_
_entity.id
_entity.type
_entity.pdbx_description
1 polymer ?
#
loop_
_entity_poly.entity_id
_entity_poly.type
_entity_poly.pdbx_seq_one_letter_code
_entity_poly.pdbx_strand_id
1 'polypeptide(L)'
;MAIPEEDLPPAWLRDYGDIEADISKMEEFAANLDAEVRQNYAPHLDYLREDVTAPVPDPAAEFVELFTFLETHRAIQQDSTNVVFHYRDATGGFAQAAKEVSENYGKADAFALARVKEVESALDKTSAAQLPEPGTTTPAPVTDNSGVS
;
A
#
# COMPACT_ATOMS: atom_id res chain seq x y z
N MET A 1 8.27 -34.06 -2.98
CA MET A 1 9.25 -33.62 -1.97
C MET A 1 8.67 -32.33 -1.41
N ALA A 2 8.28 -32.30 -0.14
CA ALA A 2 7.69 -31.10 0.47
C ALA A 2 8.82 -30.12 0.80
N ILE A 3 8.59 -28.83 0.50
CA ILE A 3 9.50 -27.75 0.91
C ILE A 3 9.38 -27.64 2.44
N PRO A 4 10.50 -27.61 3.20
CA PRO A 4 10.47 -27.36 4.64
C PRO A 4 9.71 -26.06 4.97
N GLU A 5 9.08 -25.97 6.15
CA GLU A 5 8.25 -24.81 6.50
C GLU A 5 9.05 -23.51 6.58
N GLU A 6 10.34 -23.62 6.91
CA GLU A 6 11.31 -22.52 6.93
C GLU A 6 11.67 -21.95 5.54
N ASP A 7 11.55 -22.76 4.48
CA ASP A 7 11.88 -22.37 3.09
C ASP A 7 10.67 -21.76 2.35
N LEU A 8 9.60 -21.53 3.10
CA LEU A 8 8.26 -21.38 2.60
C LEU A 8 7.82 -19.94 2.97
N PRO A 9 7.25 -19.14 2.05
CA PRO A 9 6.96 -17.71 2.31
C PRO A 9 6.07 -17.54 3.56
N PRO A 10 6.08 -16.40 4.28
CA PRO A 10 5.22 -16.24 5.44
C PRO A 10 3.76 -16.58 5.14
N ALA A 11 3.07 -17.29 6.05
CA ALA A 11 1.71 -17.76 5.81
C ALA A 11 0.76 -16.63 5.38
N TRP A 12 0.90 -15.45 5.99
CA TRP A 12 0.15 -14.26 5.62
C TRP A 12 0.34 -13.88 4.14
N LEU A 13 1.56 -13.99 3.60
CA LEU A 13 1.85 -13.69 2.20
C LEU A 13 1.27 -14.75 1.25
N ARG A 14 1.18 -16.01 1.68
CA ARG A 14 0.58 -17.09 0.88
C ARG A 14 -0.93 -16.91 0.71
N ASP A 15 -1.58 -16.32 1.72
CA ASP A 15 -3.02 -16.09 1.74
C ASP A 15 -3.43 -14.74 1.11
N TYR A 16 -2.45 -13.90 0.77
CA TYR A 16 -2.65 -12.59 0.14
C TYR A 16 -2.98 -12.74 -1.36
N GLY A 17 -4.27 -12.91 -1.68
CA GLY A 17 -4.80 -12.84 -3.07
C GLY A 17 -4.82 -11.42 -3.66
N ASP A 18 -5.41 -11.25 -4.87
CA ASP A 18 -5.43 -10.00 -5.66
C ASP A 18 -5.57 -8.73 -4.81
N ILE A 19 -4.48 -7.95 -4.78
CA ILE A 19 -4.32 -6.69 -4.05
C ILE A 19 -4.95 -5.51 -4.83
N GLU A 20 -5.42 -5.75 -6.05
CA GLU A 20 -5.53 -4.75 -7.11
C GLU A 20 -6.59 -3.63 -6.87
N ALA A 21 -7.44 -3.73 -5.84
CA ALA A 21 -8.43 -2.68 -5.55
C ALA A 21 -8.82 -2.49 -4.06
N ASP A 22 -8.18 -3.20 -3.13
CA ASP A 22 -8.55 -3.11 -1.71
C ASP A 22 -7.45 -2.37 -0.93
N ILE A 23 -7.70 -1.07 -0.67
CA ILE A 23 -6.79 -0.18 0.05
C ILE A 23 -6.49 -0.73 1.45
N SER A 24 -7.49 -1.33 2.12
CA SER A 24 -7.31 -1.94 3.44
C SER A 24 -6.34 -3.12 3.39
N LYS A 25 -6.37 -3.91 2.31
CA LYS A 25 -5.39 -4.97 2.07
C LYS A 25 -4.00 -4.42 1.74
N MET A 26 -3.88 -3.29 1.06
CA MET A 26 -2.57 -2.66 0.80
C MET A 26 -1.90 -2.18 2.10
N GLU A 27 -2.67 -1.63 3.04
CA GLU A 27 -2.16 -1.20 4.36
C GLU A 27 -1.72 -2.38 5.21
N GLU A 28 -2.56 -3.41 5.29
CA GLU A 28 -2.24 -4.62 6.03
C GLU A 28 -1.02 -5.34 5.41
N PHE A 29 -0.87 -5.31 4.08
CA PHE A 29 0.29 -5.87 3.38
C PHE A 29 1.56 -5.11 3.78
N ALA A 30 1.52 -3.78 3.71
CA ALA A 30 2.64 -2.92 4.08
C ALA A 30 3.05 -3.11 5.55
N ALA A 31 2.07 -3.20 6.45
CA ALA A 31 2.29 -3.41 7.87
C ALA A 31 2.90 -4.78 8.16
N ASN A 32 2.38 -5.84 7.54
CA ASN A 32 2.90 -7.19 7.70
C ASN A 32 4.32 -7.32 7.14
N LEU A 33 4.61 -6.68 5.99
CA LEU A 33 5.94 -6.69 5.40
C LEU A 33 6.97 -5.95 6.27
N ASP A 34 6.61 -4.78 6.82
CA ASP A 34 7.48 -4.05 7.76
C ASP A 34 7.69 -4.82 9.06
N ALA A 35 6.64 -5.48 9.57
CA ALA A 35 6.74 -6.33 10.76
C ALA A 35 7.67 -7.53 10.52
N GLU A 36 7.56 -8.21 9.38
CA GLU A 36 8.43 -9.33 9.01
C GLU A 36 9.90 -8.90 8.99
N VAL A 37 10.20 -7.76 8.35
CA VAL A 37 11.56 -7.23 8.28
C VAL A 37 12.09 -6.86 9.66
N ARG A 38 11.29 -6.19 10.50
CA ARG A 38 11.76 -5.70 11.81
C ARG A 38 11.84 -6.77 12.88
N GLN A 39 10.91 -7.72 12.88
CA GLN A 39 10.75 -8.69 13.96
C GLN A 39 11.45 -10.01 13.67
N ASN A 40 11.53 -10.42 12.40
CA ASN A 40 12.14 -11.68 12.01
C ASN A 40 13.49 -11.43 11.32
N TYR A 41 13.52 -10.63 10.24
CA TYR A 41 14.74 -10.54 9.44
C TYR A 41 15.87 -9.76 10.13
N ALA A 42 15.60 -8.55 10.60
CA ALA A 42 16.61 -7.65 11.15
C ALA A 42 17.34 -8.19 12.40
N PRO A 43 16.68 -8.84 13.37
CA PRO A 43 17.37 -9.38 14.55
C PRO A 43 18.35 -10.51 14.23
N HIS A 44 18.17 -11.21 13.10
CA HIS A 44 19.08 -12.28 12.67
C HIS A 44 20.26 -11.79 11.83
N LEU A 45 20.24 -10.53 11.36
CA LEU A 45 21.32 -9.96 10.57
C LEU A 45 22.63 -9.78 11.34
N ASP A 46 22.55 -9.50 12.64
CA ASP A 46 23.75 -9.33 13.47
C ASP A 46 24.49 -10.66 13.62
N TYR A 47 23.77 -11.77 13.86
CA TYR A 47 24.33 -13.12 13.90
C TYR A 47 24.95 -13.52 12.56
N LEU A 48 24.25 -13.27 11.45
CA LEU A 48 24.78 -13.58 10.13
C LEU A 48 26.08 -12.81 9.91
N ARG A 49 26.09 -11.50 10.16
CA ARG A 49 27.27 -10.65 9.96
C ARG A 49 28.49 -11.20 10.70
N GLU A 50 28.34 -11.62 11.95
CA GLU A 50 29.44 -12.15 12.75
C GLU A 50 30.04 -13.43 12.13
N ASP A 51 29.19 -14.30 11.61
CA ASP A 51 29.60 -15.57 10.99
C ASP A 51 30.25 -15.37 9.60
N VAL A 52 29.67 -14.53 8.73
CA VAL A 52 30.25 -14.25 7.39
C VAL A 52 31.45 -13.30 7.40
N THR A 53 31.69 -12.56 8.49
CA THR A 53 32.87 -11.68 8.61
C THR A 53 33.98 -12.25 9.49
N ALA A 54 33.80 -13.48 9.98
CA ALA A 54 34.79 -14.16 10.81
C ALA A 54 36.16 -14.21 10.09
N PRO A 55 37.23 -13.70 10.72
CA PRO A 55 38.53 -13.61 10.06
C PRO A 55 39.09 -15.01 9.81
N VAL A 56 39.31 -15.33 8.52
CA VAL A 56 40.01 -16.54 8.11
C VAL A 56 41.51 -16.25 8.02
N PRO A 57 42.38 -17.04 8.67
CA PRO A 57 43.82 -16.86 8.60
C PRO A 57 44.34 -16.87 7.17
N ASP A 58 45.36 -16.07 6.89
CA ASP A 58 45.99 -16.10 5.59
C ASP A 58 46.72 -17.44 5.36
N PRO A 59 46.59 -18.03 4.18
CA PRO A 59 47.25 -19.28 3.86
C PRO A 59 48.75 -19.03 3.70
N ALA A 60 49.56 -20.08 3.94
CA ALA A 60 50.96 -20.01 3.62
C ALA A 60 51.15 -19.76 2.11
N ALA A 61 52.03 -18.82 1.76
CA ALA A 61 52.23 -18.35 0.37
C ALA A 61 52.66 -19.44 -0.62
N GLU A 62 53.09 -20.58 -0.12
CA GLU A 62 53.46 -21.78 -0.87
C GLU A 62 52.26 -22.55 -1.45
N PHE A 63 51.03 -22.27 -1.00
CA PHE A 63 49.81 -22.87 -1.53
C PHE A 63 48.98 -21.85 -2.33
N VAL A 64 49.37 -21.63 -3.59
CA VAL A 64 48.74 -20.63 -4.46
C VAL A 64 47.26 -20.91 -4.71
N GLU A 65 46.86 -22.17 -4.84
CA GLU A 65 45.47 -22.57 -5.05
C GLU A 65 44.61 -22.26 -3.82
N LEU A 66 45.15 -22.46 -2.62
CA LEU A 66 44.47 -22.13 -1.37
C LEU A 66 44.32 -20.61 -1.22
N PHE A 67 45.33 -19.84 -1.63
CA PHE A 67 45.26 -18.39 -1.68
C PHE A 67 44.15 -17.90 -2.61
N THR A 68 44.13 -18.35 -3.86
CA THR A 68 43.09 -17.95 -4.83
C THR A 68 41.69 -18.39 -4.38
N PHE A 69 41.57 -19.58 -3.78
CA PHE A 69 40.32 -20.03 -3.18
C PHE A 69 39.84 -19.08 -2.09
N LEU A 70 40.71 -18.72 -1.13
CA LEU A 70 40.34 -17.85 -0.02
C LEU A 70 40.01 -16.41 -0.47
N GLU A 71 40.69 -15.88 -1.49
CA GLU A 71 40.28 -14.59 -2.09
C GLU A 71 38.88 -14.66 -2.70
N THR A 72 38.62 -15.68 -3.52
CA THR A 72 37.31 -15.87 -4.15
C THR A 72 36.23 -16.09 -3.10
N HIS A 73 36.54 -16.85 -2.06
CA HIS A 73 35.64 -17.11 -0.93
C HIS A 73 35.25 -15.81 -0.21
N ARG A 74 36.22 -14.95 0.11
CA ARG A 74 35.99 -13.65 0.75
C ARG A 74 35.15 -12.73 -0.14
N ALA A 75 35.38 -12.73 -1.45
CA ALA A 75 34.57 -11.95 -2.39
C ALA A 75 33.11 -12.42 -2.38
N ILE A 76 32.87 -13.73 -2.45
CA ILE A 76 31.51 -14.30 -2.39
C ILE A 76 30.84 -14.06 -1.04
N GLN A 77 31.58 -14.15 0.08
CA GLN A 77 31.06 -13.79 1.41
C GLN A 77 30.59 -12.34 1.46
N GLN A 78 31.39 -11.41 0.94
CA GLN A 78 31.02 -9.99 0.88
C GLN A 78 29.78 -9.76 0.01
N ASP A 79 29.74 -10.35 -1.18
CA ASP A 79 28.59 -10.21 -2.10
C ASP A 79 27.31 -10.77 -1.49
N SER A 80 27.38 -11.94 -0.87
CA SER A 80 26.23 -12.57 -0.19
C SER A 80 25.74 -11.71 0.97
N THR A 81 26.67 -11.16 1.75
CA THR A 81 26.36 -10.24 2.86
C THR A 81 25.64 -9.00 2.33
N ASN A 82 26.16 -8.39 1.25
CA ASN A 82 25.54 -7.23 0.62
C ASN A 82 24.11 -7.52 0.14
N VAL A 83 23.86 -8.68 -0.47
CA VAL A 83 22.52 -9.08 -0.93
C VAL A 83 21.53 -9.14 0.23
N VAL A 84 21.94 -9.74 1.35
CA VAL A 84 21.09 -9.87 2.55
C VAL A 84 20.74 -8.49 3.13
N PHE A 85 21.71 -7.59 3.25
CA PHE A 85 21.43 -6.23 3.74
C PHE A 85 20.57 -5.42 2.75
N HIS A 86 20.79 -5.55 1.45
CA HIS A 86 19.94 -4.91 0.45
C HIS A 86 18.50 -5.42 0.47
N TYR A 87 18.28 -6.71 0.74
CA TYR A 87 16.94 -7.27 0.85
C TYR A 87 16.13 -6.59 1.95
N ARG A 88 16.72 -6.35 3.13
CA ARG A 88 16.09 -5.59 4.21
C ARG A 88 15.66 -4.20 3.74
N ASP A 89 16.57 -3.46 3.14
CA ASP A 89 16.34 -2.06 2.77
C ASP A 89 15.33 -1.93 1.63
N ALA A 90 15.42 -2.80 0.61
CA ALA A 90 14.47 -2.84 -0.49
C ALA A 90 13.05 -3.19 0.00
N THR A 91 12.94 -4.17 0.89
CA THR A 91 11.66 -4.61 1.45
C THR A 91 11.01 -3.51 2.31
N GLY A 92 11.81 -2.80 3.13
CA GLY A 92 11.34 -1.60 3.83
C GLY A 92 10.88 -0.50 2.89
N GLY A 93 11.60 -0.29 1.78
CA GLY A 93 11.20 0.65 0.73
C GLY A 93 9.86 0.30 0.09
N PHE A 94 9.61 -0.98 -0.20
CA PHE A 94 8.32 -1.46 -0.73
C PHE A 94 7.18 -1.26 0.28
N ALA A 95 7.40 -1.58 1.56
CA ALA A 95 6.39 -1.35 2.60
C ALA A 95 6.03 0.14 2.69
N GLN A 96 7.02 1.02 2.64
CA GLN A 96 6.78 2.45 2.67
C GLN A 96 6.03 2.95 1.42
N ALA A 97 6.41 2.49 0.23
CA ALA A 97 5.70 2.83 -1.00
C ALA A 97 4.24 2.36 -0.98
N ALA A 98 3.97 1.13 -0.53
CA ALA A 98 2.62 0.60 -0.40
C ALA A 98 1.75 1.43 0.58
N LYS A 99 2.34 1.86 1.70
CA LYS A 99 1.70 2.79 2.64
C LYS A 99 1.37 4.13 1.98
N GLU A 100 2.32 4.74 1.26
CA GLU A 100 2.11 6.02 0.58
C GLU A 100 1.00 5.93 -0.48
N VAL A 101 0.96 4.83 -1.24
CA VAL A 101 -0.12 4.57 -2.21
C VAL A 101 -1.47 4.47 -1.50
N SER A 102 -1.56 3.70 -0.41
CA SER A 102 -2.80 3.60 0.36
C SER A 102 -3.30 4.95 0.86
N GLU A 103 -2.43 5.74 1.50
CA GLU A 103 -2.80 7.04 2.04
C GLU A 103 -3.31 8.00 0.94
N ASN A 104 -2.71 7.94 -0.24
CA ASN A 104 -3.12 8.77 -1.36
C ASN A 104 -4.49 8.35 -1.92
N TYR A 105 -4.75 7.05 -2.05
CA TYR A 105 -6.06 6.54 -2.45
C TYR A 105 -7.14 6.87 -1.40
N GLY A 106 -6.88 6.67 -0.11
CA GLY A 106 -7.82 7.01 0.95
C GLY A 106 -8.20 8.50 0.97
N LYS A 107 -7.23 9.40 0.70
CA LYS A 107 -7.50 10.85 0.55
C LYS A 107 -8.37 11.15 -0.67
N ALA A 108 -8.12 10.49 -1.80
CA ALA A 108 -8.89 10.66 -3.02
C ALA A 108 -10.35 10.21 -2.84
N ASP A 109 -10.57 9.06 -2.22
CA ASP A 109 -11.91 8.52 -1.93
C ASP A 109 -12.68 9.41 -0.96
N ALA A 110 -12.02 9.89 0.11
CA ALA A 110 -12.64 10.82 1.05
C ALA A 110 -13.06 12.14 0.35
N PHE A 111 -12.24 12.65 -0.56
CA PHE A 111 -12.57 13.82 -1.36
C PHE A 111 -13.74 13.57 -2.31
N ALA A 112 -13.73 12.44 -3.03
CA ALA A 112 -14.83 12.05 -3.92
C ALA A 112 -16.15 11.90 -3.16
N LEU A 113 -16.13 11.26 -1.98
CA LEU A 113 -17.29 11.11 -1.11
C LEU A 113 -17.82 12.48 -0.64
N ALA A 114 -16.94 13.42 -0.29
CA ALA A 114 -17.34 14.77 0.08
C ALA A 114 -18.04 15.49 -1.09
N ARG A 115 -17.51 15.35 -2.32
CA ARG A 115 -18.12 15.93 -3.53
C ARG A 115 -19.49 15.33 -3.86
N VAL A 116 -19.63 14.01 -3.72
CA VAL A 116 -20.94 13.35 -3.90
C VAL A 116 -21.95 13.88 -2.89
N LYS A 117 -21.58 13.97 -1.60
CA LYS A 117 -22.46 14.55 -0.57
C LYS A 117 -22.83 16.00 -0.82
N GLU A 118 -21.90 16.81 -1.34
CA GLU A 118 -22.17 18.20 -1.75
C GLU A 118 -23.23 18.25 -2.86
N VAL A 119 -23.10 17.39 -3.88
CA VAL A 119 -24.05 17.31 -5.00
C VAL A 119 -25.41 16.80 -4.54
N GLU A 120 -25.46 15.75 -3.73
CA GLU A 120 -26.71 15.23 -3.13
C GLU A 120 -27.42 16.33 -2.34
N SER A 121 -26.69 17.04 -1.46
CA SER A 121 -27.26 18.15 -0.69
C SER A 121 -27.76 19.29 -1.58
N ALA A 122 -27.08 19.58 -2.69
CA ALA A 122 -27.52 20.58 -3.66
C ALA A 122 -28.80 20.15 -4.38
N LEU A 123 -28.87 18.89 -4.82
CA LEU A 123 -30.06 18.31 -5.46
C LEU A 123 -31.26 18.32 -4.52
N ASP A 124 -31.10 17.90 -3.26
CA ASP A 124 -32.18 17.91 -2.26
C ASP A 124 -32.74 19.32 -2.04
N LYS A 125 -31.87 20.33 -1.98
CA LYS A 125 -32.27 21.74 -1.85
C LYS A 125 -33.03 22.23 -3.08
N THR A 126 -32.63 21.82 -4.29
CA THR A 126 -33.34 22.16 -5.53
C THR A 126 -34.69 21.45 -5.62
N SER A 127 -34.78 20.18 -5.22
CA SER A 127 -36.04 19.44 -5.15
C SER A 127 -37.01 20.04 -4.13
N ALA A 128 -36.51 20.50 -2.98
CA ALA A 128 -37.33 21.21 -1.99
C ALA A 128 -37.80 22.60 -2.47
N ALA A 129 -37.05 23.26 -3.37
CA ALA A 129 -37.44 24.53 -3.97
C ALA A 129 -38.48 24.37 -5.10
N GLN A 130 -38.76 23.15 -5.58
CA GLN A 130 -39.60 22.88 -6.75
C GLN A 130 -41.02 22.36 -6.40
N LEU A 131 -41.57 22.74 -5.25
CA LEU A 131 -43.02 22.64 -5.00
C LEU A 131 -43.69 24.01 -5.15
N PRO A 132 -44.09 24.43 -6.37
CA PRO A 132 -45.18 25.37 -6.52
C PRO A 132 -46.50 24.61 -6.27
N GLU A 133 -47.33 25.11 -5.36
CA GLU A 133 -48.68 24.59 -5.16
C GLU A 133 -49.51 24.68 -6.47
N PRO A 134 -50.20 23.61 -6.88
CA PRO A 134 -51.17 23.70 -7.96
C PRO A 134 -52.48 24.33 -7.47
N GLY A 135 -52.73 25.57 -7.89
CA GLY A 135 -53.98 26.33 -7.67
C GLY A 135 -53.73 27.49 -6.70
N THR A 136 -54.03 28.75 -7.00
CA THR A 136 -55.25 29.30 -7.61
C THR A 136 -54.98 30.73 -8.08
N THR A 137 -55.11 31.01 -9.38
CA THR A 137 -55.58 32.33 -9.87
C THR A 137 -56.22 32.16 -11.25
N THR A 138 -57.51 31.85 -11.26
CA THR A 138 -58.39 32.14 -12.41
C THR A 138 -59.06 33.48 -12.13
N PRO A 139 -58.80 34.56 -12.89
CA PRO A 139 -59.66 35.74 -12.84
C PRO A 139 -60.99 35.39 -13.54
N ALA A 140 -62.10 35.60 -12.83
CA ALA A 140 -63.45 35.42 -13.33
C ALA A 140 -63.74 36.33 -14.55
N PRO A 141 -64.65 35.95 -15.47
CA PRO A 141 -65.03 36.80 -16.59
C PRO A 141 -65.89 37.97 -16.07
N VAL A 142 -65.48 39.20 -16.34
CA VAL A 142 -66.32 40.38 -16.12
C VAL A 142 -67.34 40.45 -17.26
N THR A 143 -68.58 40.09 -16.97
CA THR A 143 -69.73 40.52 -17.76
C THR A 143 -70.12 41.92 -17.29
N ASP A 144 -69.91 42.93 -18.11
CA ASP A 144 -70.62 44.20 -17.96
C ASP A 144 -71.44 44.46 -19.22
N ASN A 145 -72.75 44.34 -19.04
CA ASN A 145 -73.77 44.72 -20.00
C ASN A 145 -74.60 45.81 -19.33
N SER A 146 -74.42 47.06 -19.76
CA SER A 146 -75.34 48.16 -19.44
C SER A 146 -75.18 49.26 -20.49
N GLY A 147 -76.02 49.23 -21.52
CA GLY A 147 -76.38 50.40 -22.30
C GLY A 147 -77.77 50.88 -21.88
N VAL A 148 -77.89 52.15 -21.47
CA VAL A 148 -79.09 53.03 -21.40
C VAL A 148 -78.51 54.44 -21.13
N SER A 149 -78.82 55.57 -21.77
CA SER A 149 -79.67 56.00 -22.89
C SER A 149 -79.07 57.32 -23.42
#